data_AF-A0A0D2GRU6-F1
#
_entry.id   AF-A0A0D2GRU6-F1
#
_cell.length_a   1.000
_cell.length_b   1.000
_cell.length_c   1.000
_cell.angle_alpha   90.00
_cell.angle_beta   90.00
_cell.angle_gamma   90.00
#
_symmetry.space_group_name_H-M   'P 1'
#
loop_
_entity.id
_entity.type
_entity.pdbx_description
1 polymer ?
#
loop_
_entity_poly.entity_id
_entity_poly.type
_entity_poly.pdbx_seq_one_letter_code
_entity_poly.pdbx_strand_id
1 'polypeptide(L)'
;MRLFKTDKNLKLISKADRPTPRPKGQKVSPEELRRVREMMRQRYTLDLEIWGLRNVRNHNREIVEDKMRRADALLACIRATVAAMDGRDYFSRDDDYQKLREIKARVMVGGRNWMQNPPWNED
;
A
#
# COMPACT_ATOMS: atom_id res chain seq x y z
N MET A 1 -25.66 -5.41 11.08
CA MET A 1 -24.98 -5.92 9.87
C MET A 1 -24.03 -4.82 9.36
N ARG A 2 -22.75 -4.80 9.78
CA ARG A 2 -21.79 -3.81 9.27
C ARG A 2 -21.31 -4.28 7.91
N LEU A 3 -21.88 -3.69 6.86
CA LEU A 3 -21.40 -3.82 5.49
C LEU A 3 -19.90 -3.48 5.50
N PHE A 4 -19.07 -4.47 5.19
CA PHE A 4 -17.68 -4.23 4.80
C PHE A 4 -17.75 -3.14 3.73
N LYS A 5 -17.37 -1.90 4.07
CA LYS A 5 -17.13 -0.88 3.07
C LYS A 5 -16.07 -1.50 2.19
N THR A 6 -16.49 -2.07 1.05
CA THR A 6 -15.65 -2.74 0.09
C THR A 6 -14.65 -1.70 -0.33
N ASP A 7 -13.47 -1.80 0.27
CA ASP A 7 -12.48 -0.74 0.28
C ASP A 7 -12.18 -0.45 -1.18
N LYS A 8 -12.31 0.81 -1.62
CA LYS A 8 -12.15 1.18 -3.04
C LYS A 8 -10.82 0.65 -3.61
N ASN A 9 -9.84 0.45 -2.71
CA ASN A 9 -8.55 -0.18 -2.94
C ASN A 9 -8.61 -1.62 -3.48
N LEU A 10 -9.61 -2.44 -3.12
CA LEU A 10 -9.73 -3.82 -3.61
C LEU A 10 -9.98 -3.92 -5.12
N LYS A 11 -10.50 -2.85 -5.74
CA LYS A 11 -10.71 -2.78 -7.19
C LYS A 11 -9.40 -2.55 -7.96
N LEU A 12 -8.38 -1.99 -7.30
CA LEU A 12 -7.08 -1.67 -7.91
C LEU A 12 -6.09 -2.84 -7.86
N ILE A 13 -6.35 -3.84 -7.01
CA ILE A 13 -5.47 -4.99 -6.82
C ILE A 13 -6.04 -6.24 -7.51
N SER A 14 -5.14 -7.06 -8.04
CA SER A 14 -5.49 -8.35 -8.63
C SER A 14 -6.17 -9.24 -7.59
N LYS A 15 -6.99 -10.21 -8.01
CA LYS A 15 -7.65 -11.13 -7.06
C LYS A 15 -6.64 -11.90 -6.20
N ALA A 16 -5.46 -12.22 -6.74
CA ALA A 16 -4.41 -12.95 -6.03
C ALA A 16 -3.72 -12.10 -4.95
N ASP A 17 -3.70 -10.78 -5.12
CA ASP A 17 -3.09 -9.85 -4.16
C ASP A 17 -4.08 -9.37 -3.09
N ARG A 18 -5.36 -9.75 -3.19
CA ARG A 18 -6.35 -9.39 -2.19
C ARG A 18 -6.02 -10.11 -0.88
N PRO A 19 -5.98 -9.38 0.24
CA PRO A 19 -5.85 -10.02 1.54
C PRO A 19 -7.02 -10.97 1.75
N THR A 20 -6.74 -12.18 2.21
CA THR A 20 -7.78 -13.16 2.53
C THR A 20 -8.59 -12.64 3.73
N PRO A 21 -9.93 -12.83 3.73
CA PRO A 21 -10.73 -12.51 4.90
C PRO A 21 -10.23 -13.29 6.11
N ARG A 22 -9.94 -12.59 7.21
CA ARG A 22 -9.42 -13.21 8.43
C ARG A 22 -10.57 -13.90 9.20
N PRO A 23 -10.45 -15.20 9.55
CA PRO A 23 -11.39 -15.88 10.44
C PRO A 23 -11.46 -15.20 11.81
N LYS A 24 -12.61 -15.31 12.48
CA LYS A 24 -12.77 -14.77 13.84
C LYS A 24 -11.76 -15.42 14.80
N GLY A 25 -11.09 -14.60 15.61
CA GLY A 25 -10.11 -15.05 16.61
C GLY A 25 -8.69 -15.24 16.10
N GLN A 26 -8.45 -15.29 14.78
CA GLN A 26 -7.09 -15.35 14.25
C GLN A 26 -6.37 -14.02 14.52
N LYS A 27 -5.18 -14.08 15.11
CA LYS A 27 -4.31 -12.92 15.35
C LYS A 27 -3.47 -12.60 14.12
N VAL A 28 -3.04 -11.34 13.99
CA VAL A 28 -2.05 -10.96 12.98
C VAL A 28 -0.73 -11.66 13.28
N SER A 29 -0.18 -12.36 12.29
CA SER A 29 1.09 -13.05 12.45
C SER A 29 2.29 -12.09 12.29
N PRO A 30 3.44 -12.39 12.91
CA PRO A 30 4.68 -11.63 12.67
C PRO A 30 5.09 -11.59 11.19
N GLU A 31 4.84 -12.65 10.44
CA GLU A 31 5.13 -12.76 9.00
C GLU A 31 4.26 -11.79 8.19
N GLU A 32 2.98 -11.64 8.56
CA GLU A 32 2.11 -10.65 7.94
C GLU A 32 2.63 -9.22 8.16
N LEU A 33 3.06 -8.89 9.38
CA LEU A 33 3.68 -7.59 9.68
C LEU A 33 4.99 -7.38 8.91
N ARG A 34 5.80 -8.44 8.80
CA ARG A 34 7.04 -8.41 8.00
C ARG A 34 6.74 -8.16 6.54
N ARG A 35 5.71 -8.81 5.99
CA ARG A 35 5.27 -8.60 4.60
C ARG A 35 4.83 -7.16 4.36
N VAL A 36 4.06 -6.56 5.27
CA VAL A 36 3.67 -5.14 5.16
C VAL A 36 4.89 -4.22 5.14
N ARG A 37 5.87 -4.44 6.03
CA ARG A 37 7.11 -3.65 6.05
C ARG A 37 7.90 -3.80 4.75
N GLU A 38 7.97 -5.01 4.21
CA GLU A 38 8.68 -5.26 2.96
C GLU A 38 8.00 -4.59 1.78
N MET A 39 6.67 -4.64 1.69
CA MET A 39 5.92 -3.88 0.67
C MET A 39 6.17 -2.37 0.78
N MET A 40 6.24 -1.81 1.99
CA MET A 40 6.56 -0.39 2.20
C MET A 40 7.98 -0.04 1.73
N ARG A 41 8.97 -0.90 1.99
CA ARG A 41 10.35 -0.71 1.51
C ARG A 41 10.40 -0.72 -0.01
N GLN A 42 9.76 -1.70 -0.64
CA GLN A 42 9.69 -1.79 -2.10
C GLN A 42 9.01 -0.56 -2.71
N ARG A 43 7.90 -0.11 -2.11
CA ARG A 43 7.22 1.12 -2.54
C ARG A 43 8.15 2.34 -2.45
N TYR A 44 8.86 2.49 -1.33
CA TYR A 44 9.81 3.59 -1.14
C TYR A 44 10.95 3.56 -2.16
N THR A 45 11.52 2.38 -2.43
CA THR A 45 12.56 2.22 -3.47
C THR A 45 12.04 2.67 -4.84
N LEU A 46 10.83 2.24 -5.22
CA LEU A 46 10.23 2.69 -6.48
C LEU A 46 9.97 4.19 -6.49
N ASP A 47 9.48 4.78 -5.39
CA ASP A 47 9.25 6.23 -5.30
C ASP A 47 10.55 7.01 -5.54
N LEU A 48 11.67 6.57 -4.96
CA LEU A 48 12.99 7.18 -5.18
C LEU A 48 13.47 7.00 -6.63
N GLU A 49 13.31 5.81 -7.20
CA GLU A 49 13.69 5.54 -8.59
C GLU A 49 12.89 6.38 -9.58
N ILE A 50 11.58 6.51 -9.38
CA ILE A 50 10.69 7.34 -10.19
C ILE A 50 11.12 8.80 -10.08
N TRP A 51 11.37 9.28 -8.86
CA TRP A 51 11.78 10.66 -8.63
C TRP A 51 13.15 11.00 -9.21
N GLY A 52 14.09 10.05 -9.16
CA GLY A 52 15.41 10.17 -9.79
C GLY A 52 15.31 10.29 -11.31
N LEU A 53 14.24 9.78 -11.91
CA LEU A 53 13.98 9.81 -13.35
C LEU A 53 13.03 10.94 -13.78
N ARG A 54 12.79 11.97 -12.94
CA ARG A 54 11.88 13.08 -13.27
C ARG A 54 12.25 13.87 -14.52
N ASN A 55 13.55 13.96 -14.84
CA ASN A 55 14.09 14.67 -16.01
C ASN A 55 14.36 13.76 -17.21
N VAL A 56 13.70 12.60 -17.26
CA VAL A 56 13.88 11.64 -18.34
C VAL A 56 13.35 12.18 -19.67
N ARG A 57 14.03 11.88 -20.77
CA ARG A 57 13.55 12.20 -22.12
C ARG A 57 12.26 11.44 -22.44
N ASN A 58 11.39 12.01 -23.26
CA ASN A 58 10.07 11.44 -23.58
C ASN A 58 10.09 9.96 -23.99
N HIS A 59 11.06 9.53 -24.80
CA HIS A 59 11.16 8.13 -25.26
C HIS A 59 11.46 7.14 -24.13
N ASN A 60 12.03 7.59 -23.02
CA ASN A 60 12.35 6.75 -21.86
C ASN A 60 11.26 6.83 -20.78
N ARG A 61 10.18 7.60 -21.00
CA ARG A 61 9.07 7.70 -20.03
C ARG A 61 8.35 6.38 -19.82
N GLU A 62 8.28 5.51 -20.83
CA GLU A 62 7.64 4.19 -20.71
C GLU A 62 8.23 3.36 -19.55
N ILE A 63 9.56 3.42 -19.37
CA ILE A 63 10.26 2.75 -18.27
C ILE A 63 9.82 3.32 -16.92
N VAL A 64 9.65 4.64 -16.83
CA VAL A 64 9.19 5.31 -15.61
C VAL A 64 7.73 4.98 -15.34
N GLU A 65 6.88 5.00 -16.36
CA GLU A 65 5.46 4.65 -16.25
C GLU A 65 5.26 3.21 -15.74
N ASP A 66 6.09 2.27 -16.18
CA ASP A 66 6.03 0.90 -15.65
C ASP A 66 6.36 0.86 -14.14
N LYS A 67 7.39 1.61 -13.71
CA LYS A 67 7.71 1.77 -12.28
C LYS A 67 6.56 2.43 -11.51
N MET A 68 5.94 3.46 -12.08
CA MET A 68 4.80 4.17 -11.50
C MET A 68 3.61 3.23 -11.30
N ARG A 69 3.27 2.44 -12.31
CA ARG A 69 2.21 1.40 -12.23
C ARG A 69 2.49 0.42 -11.09
N ARG A 70 3.73 -0.09 -10.99
CA ARG A 70 4.14 -1.00 -9.90
C ARG A 70 4.05 -0.33 -8.53
N ALA A 71 4.50 0.91 -8.42
CA ALA A 71 4.44 1.67 -7.17
C ALA A 71 2.98 1.85 -6.72
N ASP A 72 2.09 2.27 -7.62
CA ASP A 72 0.68 2.50 -7.29
C ASP A 72 -0.06 1.21 -6.95
N ALA A 73 0.25 0.10 -7.65
CA ALA A 73 -0.24 -1.23 -7.29
C ALA A 73 0.22 -1.65 -5.88
N LEU A 74 1.50 -1.45 -5.55
CA LEU A 74 2.02 -1.74 -4.21
C LEU A 74 1.32 -0.91 -3.13
N LEU A 75 1.08 0.38 -3.37
CA LEU A 75 0.34 1.22 -2.41
C LEU A 75 -1.10 0.74 -2.22
N ALA A 76 -1.77 0.32 -3.28
CA ALA A 76 -3.10 -0.28 -3.17
C ALA A 76 -3.08 -1.58 -2.35
N CYS A 77 -2.07 -2.43 -2.55
CA CYS A 77 -1.86 -3.66 -1.76
C CYS A 77 -1.60 -3.36 -0.29
N ILE A 78 -0.75 -2.37 0.02
CA ILE A 78 -0.47 -1.96 1.41
C ILE A 78 -1.76 -1.43 2.06
N ARG A 79 -2.50 -0.55 1.38
CA ARG A 79 -3.79 -0.02 1.88
C ARG A 79 -4.78 -1.14 2.19
N ALA A 80 -4.97 -2.06 1.25
CA ALA A 80 -5.89 -3.19 1.43
C ALA A 80 -5.45 -4.10 2.59
N THR A 81 -4.17 -4.42 2.67
CA THR A 81 -3.61 -5.29 3.73
C THR A 81 -3.78 -4.66 5.11
N VAL A 82 -3.43 -3.38 5.25
CA VAL A 82 -3.58 -2.65 6.51
C VAL A 82 -5.05 -2.49 6.89
N ALA A 83 -5.95 -2.26 5.92
CA ALA A 83 -7.39 -2.22 6.18
C ALA A 83 -7.93 -3.57 6.66
N ALA A 84 -7.48 -4.68 6.08
CA ALA A 84 -7.84 -6.03 6.52
C ALA A 84 -7.30 -6.39 7.91
N MET A 85 -6.27 -5.68 8.38
CA MET A 85 -5.72 -5.82 9.73
C MET A 85 -6.38 -4.91 10.76
N ASP A 86 -7.22 -3.95 10.36
CA ASP A 86 -7.80 -2.95 11.28
C ASP A 86 -8.94 -3.50 12.13
N GLY A 87 -8.57 -4.36 13.07
CA GLY A 87 -9.44 -4.89 14.12
C GLY A 87 -8.62 -5.10 15.38
N ARG A 88 -9.04 -4.45 16.48
CA ARG A 88 -8.38 -4.57 17.78
C ARG A 88 -8.25 -6.03 18.24
N ASP A 89 -9.25 -6.86 17.94
CA ASP A 89 -9.27 -8.28 18.30
C ASP A 89 -8.19 -9.11 17.59
N TYR A 90 -7.56 -8.60 16.53
CA TYR A 90 -6.47 -9.28 15.83
C TYR A 90 -5.11 -9.10 16.49
N PHE A 91 -5.02 -8.26 17.52
CA PHE A 91 -3.77 -8.01 18.24
C PHE A 91 -3.85 -8.54 19.66
N SER A 92 -2.72 -8.99 20.20
CA SER A 92 -2.61 -9.43 21.60
C SER A 92 -2.28 -8.27 22.53
N ARG A 93 -1.55 -7.26 22.02
CA ARG A 93 -1.11 -6.08 22.76
C ARG A 93 -1.72 -4.83 22.18
N ASP A 94 -2.05 -3.87 23.05
CA ASP A 94 -2.60 -2.59 22.62
C ASP A 94 -1.57 -1.77 21.83
N ASP A 95 -0.31 -1.74 22.28
CA ASP A 95 0.79 -1.02 21.62
C ASP A 95 0.95 -1.40 20.14
N ASP A 96 0.79 -2.68 19.81
CA ASP A 96 0.93 -3.18 18.44
C ASP A 96 -0.26 -2.75 17.58
N TYR A 97 -1.46 -2.71 18.16
CA TYR A 97 -2.63 -2.17 17.49
C TYR A 97 -2.49 -0.65 17.25
N GLN A 98 -1.99 0.11 18.23
CA GLN A 98 -1.75 1.56 18.03
C GLN A 98 -0.76 1.82 16.90
N LYS A 99 0.33 1.05 16.82
CA LYS A 99 1.27 1.13 15.70
C LYS A 99 0.61 0.86 14.35
N LEU A 100 -0.27 -0.15 14.26
CA LEU A 100 -1.04 -0.39 13.03
C LEU A 100 -1.92 0.83 12.69
N ARG A 101 -2.57 1.44 13.69
CA ARG A 101 -3.41 2.63 13.46
C ARG A 101 -2.61 3.82 12.96
N GLU A 102 -1.42 4.07 13.48
CA GLU A 102 -0.53 5.12 12.99
C GLU A 102 -0.11 4.87 11.54
N ILE A 103 0.29 3.63 11.24
CA ILE A 103 0.62 3.20 9.88
C ILE A 103 -0.58 3.40 8.94
N LYS A 104 -1.77 2.97 9.38
CA LYS A 104 -3.01 3.12 8.62
C LYS A 104 -3.29 4.59 8.33
N ALA A 105 -3.18 5.46 9.32
CA ALA A 105 -3.39 6.90 9.13
C ALA A 105 -2.45 7.45 8.05
N ARG A 106 -1.15 7.11 8.12
CA ARG A 106 -0.14 7.58 7.15
C ARG A 106 -0.41 7.06 5.74
N VAL A 107 -0.75 5.78 5.60
CA VAL A 107 -0.93 5.13 4.29
C VAL A 107 -2.28 5.50 3.64
N MET A 108 -3.31 5.80 4.43
CA MET A 108 -4.64 6.16 3.92
C MET A 108 -4.75 7.63 3.53
N VAL A 109 -4.05 8.53 4.25
CA VAL A 109 -4.03 9.97 3.92
C VAL A 109 -2.94 10.28 2.90
N GLY A 110 -1.77 9.66 3.04
CA GLY A 110 -0.59 9.93 2.24
C GLY A 110 -0.35 8.94 1.10
N GLY A 111 0.75 9.17 0.39
CA GLY A 111 1.20 8.38 -0.74
C GLY A 111 0.81 9.02 -2.07
N ARG A 112 1.82 9.44 -2.84
CA ARG A 112 1.63 10.01 -4.17
C ARG A 112 1.09 8.93 -5.11
N ASN A 113 0.01 9.22 -5.81
CA ASN A 113 -0.43 8.41 -6.95
C ASN A 113 0.36 8.88 -8.15
N TRP A 114 1.37 8.10 -8.56
CA TRP A 114 2.29 8.52 -9.60
C TRP A 114 1.59 8.59 -10.95
N MET A 115 0.73 7.63 -11.27
CA MET A 115 -0.01 7.64 -12.54
C MET A 115 -0.88 8.90 -12.71
N GLN A 116 -1.36 9.47 -11.61
CA GLN A 116 -2.12 10.73 -11.62
C GLN A 116 -1.22 11.98 -11.55
N ASN A 117 -0.05 11.86 -10.93
CA ASN A 117 0.88 12.97 -10.68
C ASN A 117 2.29 12.54 -11.09
N PRO A 118 2.56 12.39 -12.40
CA PRO A 118 3.84 11.91 -12.88
C PRO A 118 4.97 12.88 -12.50
N PRO A 119 6.22 12.39 -12.41
CA PRO A 119 7.32 13.19 -11.87
C PRO A 119 7.73 14.37 -12.77
N TRP A 120 7.45 14.31 -14.07
CA TRP A 120 7.74 15.39 -15.02
C TRP A 120 6.66 16.49 -15.09
N ASN A 121 5.61 16.40 -14.27
CA ASN A 121 4.59 17.46 -14.16
C ASN A 121 4.88 18.45 -13.03
N GLU A 122 5.96 18.24 -12.27
CA GLU A 122 6.39 19.18 -11.22
C GLU A 122 7.48 20.09 -11.79
N ASP A 123 7.04 21.25 -12.28
CA ASP A 123 7.86 22.46 -12.46
C ASP A 123 7.92 23.26 -11.14
#